data_AF-A0A5K7YYF5-F1
#
_entry.id   AF-A0A5K7YYF5-F1
#
_cell.length_a   1.000
_cell.length_b   1.000
_cell.length_c   1.000
_cell.angle_alpha   90.00
_cell.angle_beta   90.00
_cell.angle_gamma   90.00
#
_symmetry.space_group_name_H-M   'P 1'
#
loop_
_entity.id
_entity.type
_entity.pdbx_description
1 polymer ?
#
loop_
_entity_poly.entity_id
_entity_poly.type
_entity_poly.pdbx_seq_one_letter_code
_entity_poly.pdbx_strand_id
1 'polypeptide(L)'
;MKLYISPTESVEIDDNREMLTTDIATRSRSMDWWGMFGYLPDPDPVLAKLGLGLEVYRELLSDAHVWSCYDSRKSGALSCEWEIRAGGDSPADKRALKIAEESLANLDIYQAIMEMLDAPFYGLSPLEITWSYKGRQWMPAKLEGKPPEWFVFDDENRMRFLSASEMINGELLPQPKPSASPSGLGWFGSAGGRSLVENPLPAQRLGLQVPGVFHQPARAEGHGQVRSGSRAR
;
A
#
# COMPACT_ATOMS: atom_id res chain seq x y z
N MET A 1 -8.97 -19.90 -25.35
CA MET A 1 -9.84 -18.70 -25.27
C MET A 1 -9.59 -17.77 -26.46
N LYS A 2 -10.59 -17.02 -26.97
CA LYS A 2 -10.38 -16.02 -28.04
C LYS A 2 -10.22 -14.62 -27.46
N LEU A 3 -9.07 -13.97 -27.72
CA LEU A 3 -8.85 -12.56 -27.43
C LEU A 3 -9.15 -11.74 -28.69
N TYR A 4 -10.20 -10.94 -28.64
CA TYR A 4 -10.57 -10.05 -29.73
C TYR A 4 -9.76 -8.76 -29.63
N ILE A 5 -8.97 -8.46 -30.65
CA ILE A 5 -8.15 -7.24 -30.75
C ILE A 5 -8.97 -6.14 -31.43
N SER A 6 -9.83 -6.52 -32.38
CA SER A 6 -10.78 -5.63 -33.05
C SER A 6 -12.10 -6.37 -33.34
N PRO A 7 -13.17 -5.68 -33.80
CA PRO A 7 -14.45 -6.32 -34.11
C PRO A 7 -14.36 -7.44 -35.16
N THR A 8 -13.31 -7.46 -35.98
CA THR A 8 -13.09 -8.44 -37.05
C THR A 8 -11.85 -9.31 -36.85
N GLU A 9 -11.04 -9.03 -35.82
CA GLU A 9 -9.74 -9.69 -35.59
C GLU A 9 -9.67 -10.28 -34.20
N SER A 10 -9.36 -11.57 -34.14
CA SER A 10 -9.19 -12.30 -32.88
C SER A 10 -8.02 -13.26 -32.97
N VAL A 11 -7.28 -13.37 -31.86
CA VAL A 11 -6.21 -14.35 -31.68
C VAL A 11 -6.70 -15.46 -30.75
N GLU A 12 -6.44 -16.71 -31.12
CA GLU A 12 -6.66 -17.85 -30.25
C GLU A 12 -5.51 -17.95 -29.25
N ILE A 13 -5.84 -17.81 -27.97
CA ILE A 13 -4.92 -17.96 -26.84
C ILE A 13 -5.11 -19.36 -26.26
N ASP A 14 -4.00 -20.05 -26.03
CA ASP A 14 -3.98 -21.34 -25.34
C ASP A 14 -4.60 -21.21 -23.94
N ASP A 15 -5.44 -22.16 -23.54
CA ASP A 15 -6.19 -22.12 -22.27
C ASP A 15 -5.34 -22.53 -21.05
N ASN A 16 -4.01 -22.52 -21.20
CA ASN A 16 -3.08 -22.76 -20.11
C ASN A 16 -3.14 -21.60 -19.10
N ARG A 17 -4.07 -21.72 -18.15
CA ARG A 17 -4.37 -20.71 -17.13
C ARG A 17 -3.13 -20.28 -16.34
N GLU A 18 -2.21 -21.21 -16.07
CA GLU A 18 -0.98 -20.89 -15.32
C GLU A 18 -0.09 -19.93 -16.09
N MET A 19 0.06 -20.08 -17.40
CA MET A 19 0.86 -19.15 -18.22
C MET A 19 0.20 -17.78 -18.37
N LEU A 20 -1.13 -17.72 -18.34
CA LEU A 20 -1.87 -16.45 -18.43
C LEU A 20 -1.83 -15.65 -17.12
N THR A 21 -1.65 -16.33 -15.99
CA THR A 21 -1.57 -15.70 -14.66
C THR A 21 -0.14 -15.43 -14.20
N THR A 22 0.86 -16.08 -14.82
CA THR A 22 2.26 -15.94 -14.41
C THR A 22 2.92 -14.79 -15.15
N ASP A 23 3.54 -13.88 -14.40
CA ASP A 23 4.35 -12.82 -14.97
C ASP A 23 5.58 -13.41 -15.67
N ILE A 24 5.69 -13.15 -16.98
CA ILE A 24 6.78 -13.69 -17.81
C ILE A 24 8.06 -12.85 -17.63
N ALA A 25 7.90 -11.54 -17.43
CA ALA A 25 8.99 -10.59 -17.24
C ALA A 25 9.11 -10.20 -15.76
N THR A 26 9.60 -11.12 -14.93
CA THR A 26 9.95 -10.83 -13.53
C THR A 26 11.41 -10.44 -13.39
N ARG A 27 11.72 -9.64 -12.37
CA ARG A 27 13.08 -9.16 -12.08
C ARG A 27 14.03 -10.30 -11.74
N SER A 28 13.57 -11.26 -10.96
CA SER A 28 14.26 -12.53 -10.66
C SER A 28 14.58 -13.39 -11.89
N ARG A 29 13.89 -13.19 -13.02
CA ARG A 29 14.14 -13.88 -14.31
C ARG A 29 14.89 -13.02 -15.32
N SER A 30 15.06 -11.73 -15.04
CA SER A 30 15.78 -10.79 -15.90
C SER A 30 17.29 -10.85 -15.61
N MET A 31 18.11 -10.61 -16.63
CA MET A 31 19.56 -10.49 -16.45
C MET A 31 19.88 -9.12 -15.81
N ASP A 32 19.57 -8.98 -14.53
CA ASP A 32 19.86 -7.77 -13.78
C ASP A 32 21.21 -7.89 -13.06
N TRP A 33 22.22 -7.21 -13.58
CA TRP A 33 23.58 -7.20 -12.99
C TRP A 33 23.57 -6.59 -11.58
N TRP A 34 22.56 -5.78 -11.27
CA TRP A 34 22.38 -5.18 -9.95
C TRP A 34 21.89 -6.17 -8.89
N GLY A 35 21.06 -7.14 -9.28
CA GLY A 35 20.60 -8.23 -8.40
C GLY A 35 21.72 -9.17 -7.93
N MET A 36 22.92 -9.10 -8.54
CA MET A 36 24.10 -9.86 -8.12
C MET A 36 24.54 -9.56 -6.68
N PHE A 37 24.22 -8.37 -6.16
CA PHE A 37 24.56 -7.95 -4.80
C PHE A 37 23.47 -8.22 -3.76
N GLY A 38 22.44 -9.01 -4.10
CA GLY A 38 21.42 -9.48 -3.16
C GLY A 38 20.23 -8.53 -2.95
N TYR A 39 20.31 -7.27 -3.41
CA TYR A 39 19.23 -6.28 -3.29
C TYR A 39 19.11 -5.34 -4.48
N LEU A 40 17.97 -4.66 -4.52
CA LEU A 40 17.71 -3.56 -5.41
C LEU A 40 18.62 -2.35 -5.05
N PRO A 41 19.46 -1.86 -5.97
CA PRO A 41 20.16 -0.59 -5.76
C PRO A 41 19.17 0.56 -5.72
N ASP A 42 19.58 1.67 -5.11
CA ASP A 42 18.80 2.91 -5.12
C ASP A 42 18.43 3.29 -6.57
N PRO A 43 17.13 3.50 -6.87
CA PRO A 43 16.69 3.89 -8.20
C PRO A 43 17.12 5.31 -8.60
N ASP A 44 17.61 6.16 -7.69
CA ASP A 44 18.07 7.51 -8.00
C ASP A 44 19.45 7.48 -8.70
N PRO A 45 19.53 7.84 -10.00
CA PRO A 45 20.78 7.78 -10.75
C PRO A 45 21.81 8.82 -10.29
N VAL A 46 21.40 9.88 -9.59
CA VAL A 46 22.31 10.89 -9.04
C VAL A 46 23.01 10.33 -7.81
N LEU A 47 22.25 9.75 -6.87
CA LEU A 47 22.81 9.12 -5.69
C LEU A 47 23.70 7.94 -6.05
N ALA A 48 23.26 7.08 -6.98
CA ALA A 48 24.03 5.95 -7.47
C ALA A 48 25.39 6.37 -8.08
N LYS A 49 25.42 7.48 -8.84
CA LYS A 49 26.67 8.01 -9.42
C LYS A 49 27.61 8.61 -8.40
N LEU A 50 27.07 9.22 -7.34
CA LEU A 50 27.85 9.82 -6.27
C LEU A 50 28.30 8.79 -5.22
N GLY A 51 27.73 7.58 -5.25
CA GLY A 51 27.97 6.55 -4.23
C GLY A 51 27.44 6.97 -2.86
N LEU A 52 26.41 7.83 -2.84
CA LEU A 52 25.80 8.35 -1.63
C LEU A 52 24.45 7.66 -1.38
N GLY A 53 24.05 7.59 -0.12
CA GLY A 53 22.77 7.00 0.29
C GLY A 53 21.71 8.04 0.64
N LEU A 54 20.64 7.56 1.27
CA LEU A 54 19.49 8.33 1.75
C LEU A 54 19.88 9.45 2.72
N GLU A 55 21.04 9.38 3.37
CA GLU A 55 21.56 10.39 4.28
C GLU A 55 21.65 11.77 3.61
N VAL A 56 21.92 11.82 2.31
CA VAL A 56 21.96 13.08 1.55
C VAL A 56 20.63 13.81 1.60
N TYR A 57 19.50 13.10 1.55
CA TYR A 57 18.18 13.73 1.65
C TYR A 57 17.98 14.38 3.03
N ARG A 58 18.54 13.81 4.10
CA ARG A 58 18.51 14.44 5.43
C ARG A 58 19.38 15.69 5.47
N GLU A 59 20.54 15.65 4.82
CA GLU A 59 21.41 16.83 4.70
C GLU A 59 20.71 17.95 3.91
N LEU A 60 19.98 17.62 2.85
CA LEU A 60 19.19 18.59 2.07
C LEU A 60 18.14 19.32 2.91
N LEU A 61 17.59 18.67 3.95
CA LEU A 61 16.68 19.32 4.89
C LEU A 61 17.35 20.38 5.77
N SER A 62 18.68 20.47 5.79
CA SER A 62 19.40 21.57 6.43
C SER A 62 19.28 22.88 5.66
N ASP A 63 18.97 22.83 4.36
CA ASP A 63 18.66 24.02 3.57
C ASP A 63 17.25 24.53 3.91
N ALA A 64 17.16 25.81 4.30
CA ALA A 64 15.91 26.40 4.78
C ALA A 64 14.81 26.45 3.72
N HIS A 65 15.16 26.58 2.44
CA HIS A 65 14.18 26.64 1.35
C HIS A 65 13.62 25.24 1.06
N VAL A 66 14.47 24.22 1.05
CA VAL A 66 14.05 22.81 0.94
C VAL A 66 13.17 22.42 2.12
N TRP A 67 13.59 22.74 3.35
CA TRP A 67 12.80 22.51 4.56
C TRP A 67 11.42 23.15 4.49
N SER A 68 11.34 24.43 4.10
CA SER A 68 10.08 25.15 3.98
C SER A 68 9.11 24.50 2.99
N CYS A 69 9.61 24.06 1.84
CA CYS A 69 8.81 23.35 0.85
C CYS A 69 8.36 21.96 1.33
N TYR A 70 9.24 21.22 2.00
CA TYR A 70 8.94 19.91 2.57
C TYR A 70 7.86 20.01 3.66
N ASP A 71 8.03 20.94 4.61
CA ASP A 71 7.09 21.15 5.71
C ASP A 71 5.73 21.69 5.22
N SER A 72 5.74 22.59 4.24
CA SER A 72 4.51 23.11 3.62
C SER A 72 3.67 22.01 2.97
N ARG A 73 4.30 21.04 2.29
CA ARG A 73 3.61 19.88 1.69
C ARG A 73 3.00 18.98 2.75
N LYS A 74 3.73 18.70 3.82
CA LYS A 74 3.21 17.92 4.95
C LYS A 74 2.03 18.61 5.61
N SER A 75 2.18 19.89 5.92
CA SER A 75 1.14 20.72 6.53
C SER A 75 -0.13 20.79 5.69
N GLY A 76 0.00 20.88 4.36
CA GLY A 76 -1.13 20.86 3.45
C GLY A 76 -1.97 19.58 3.59
N ALA A 77 -1.34 18.41 3.58
CA ALA A 77 -2.03 17.13 3.75
C ALA A 77 -2.57 16.93 5.17
N LEU A 78 -1.83 17.36 6.19
CA LEU A 78 -2.24 17.27 7.59
C LEU A 78 -3.42 18.19 7.94
N SER A 79 -3.63 19.26 7.17
CA SER A 79 -4.76 20.18 7.36
C SER A 79 -6.10 19.65 6.86
N CYS A 80 -6.11 18.54 6.12
CA CYS A 80 -7.33 17.97 5.58
C CYS A 80 -8.18 17.32 6.67
N GLU A 81 -9.49 17.56 6.63
CA GLU A 81 -10.45 16.82 7.43
C GLU A 81 -10.54 15.37 6.92
N TRP A 82 -10.66 14.44 7.85
CA TRP A 82 -10.84 13.03 7.55
C TRP A 82 -11.96 12.46 8.41
N GLU A 83 -12.62 11.43 7.88
CA GLU A 83 -13.70 10.71 8.54
C GLU A 83 -13.55 9.21 8.25
N ILE A 84 -14.08 8.38 9.15
CA ILE A 84 -14.17 6.93 8.95
C ILE A 84 -15.62 6.64 8.61
N ARG A 85 -15.84 5.90 7.53
CA ARG A 85 -17.18 5.50 7.10
C ARG A 85 -17.31 3.98 7.19
N ALA A 86 -18.50 3.52 7.56
CA ALA A 86 -18.82 2.10 7.49
C ALA A 86 -18.75 1.61 6.03
N GLY A 87 -18.29 0.36 5.83
CA GLY A 87 -18.25 -0.27 4.51
C GLY A 87 -19.62 -0.64 3.94
N GLY A 88 -20.68 -0.48 4.73
CA GLY A 88 -22.07 -0.80 4.39
C GLY A 88 -23.02 -0.53 5.55
N ASP A 89 -24.29 -0.90 5.39
CA ASP A 89 -25.34 -0.64 6.38
C ASP A 89 -25.60 -1.81 7.36
N SER A 90 -24.87 -2.92 7.21
CA SER A 90 -25.12 -4.10 8.02
C SER A 90 -24.77 -3.87 9.49
N PRO A 91 -25.39 -4.61 10.43
CA PRO A 91 -24.97 -4.58 11.83
C PRO A 91 -23.50 -4.95 12.05
N ALA A 92 -22.90 -5.73 11.14
CA ALA A 92 -21.47 -6.04 11.19
C ALA A 92 -20.62 -4.82 10.84
N ASP A 93 -20.99 -4.08 9.79
CA ASP A 93 -20.26 -2.88 9.35
C ASP A 93 -20.29 -1.79 10.42
N LYS A 94 -21.44 -1.59 11.07
CA LYS A 94 -21.59 -0.63 12.18
C LYS A 94 -20.72 -1.00 13.39
N ARG A 95 -20.59 -2.30 13.69
CA ARG A 95 -19.68 -2.78 14.74
C ARG A 95 -18.21 -2.57 14.36
N ALA A 96 -17.86 -2.84 13.11
CA ALA A 96 -16.50 -2.62 12.60
C ALA A 96 -16.12 -1.13 12.64
N LEU A 97 -17.03 -0.23 12.25
CA LEU A 97 -16.84 1.21 12.36
C LEU A 97 -16.53 1.63 13.80
N LYS A 98 -17.33 1.16 14.77
CA LYS A 98 -17.11 1.47 16.19
C LYS A 98 -15.73 1.00 16.68
N ILE A 99 -15.30 -0.19 16.27
CA ILE A 99 -13.97 -0.71 16.62
C ILE A 99 -12.86 0.14 15.98
N ALA A 100 -13.05 0.58 14.73
CA ALA A 100 -12.09 1.45 14.05
C ALA A 100 -11.99 2.83 14.71
N GLU A 101 -13.12 3.44 15.06
CA GLU A 101 -13.17 4.71 15.81
C GLU A 101 -12.48 4.57 17.17
N GLU A 102 -12.79 3.51 17.94
CA GLU A 102 -12.13 3.22 19.22
C GLU A 102 -10.62 2.98 19.06
N SER A 103 -10.19 2.33 17.96
CA SER A 103 -8.77 2.10 17.68
C SER A 103 -8.04 3.41 17.41
N LEU A 104 -8.58 4.22 16.49
CA LEU A 104 -7.96 5.46 16.04
C LEU A 104 -7.99 6.53 17.13
N ALA A 105 -9.00 6.55 18.00
CA ALA A 105 -9.07 7.46 19.16
C ALA A 105 -7.95 7.24 20.19
N ASN A 106 -7.35 6.04 20.22
CA ASN A 106 -6.26 5.71 21.14
C ASN A 106 -4.86 5.87 20.52
N LEU A 107 -4.77 6.25 19.24
CA LEU A 107 -3.52 6.35 18.50
C LEU A 107 -3.21 7.82 18.17
N ASP A 108 -1.92 8.13 18.07
CA ASP A 108 -1.47 9.40 17.52
C ASP A 108 -1.50 9.34 15.98
N ILE A 109 -2.70 9.52 15.43
CA ILE A 109 -2.92 9.48 13.98
C ILE A 109 -2.25 10.65 13.27
N TYR A 110 -2.15 11.79 13.94
CA TYR A 110 -1.48 12.96 13.37
C TYR A 110 0.00 12.66 13.14
N GLN A 111 0.70 12.13 14.15
CA GLN A 111 2.09 11.73 14.03
C GLN A 111 2.28 10.63 12.98
N ALA A 112 1.39 9.62 12.96
CA ALA A 112 1.47 8.54 11.99
C ALA A 112 1.34 9.06 10.54
N ILE A 113 0.40 9.97 10.27
CA ILE A 113 0.25 10.59 8.94
C ILE A 113 1.49 11.44 8.62
N MET A 114 2.01 12.21 9.58
CA MET A 114 3.21 13.03 9.39
C MET A 114 4.42 12.19 8.97
N GLU A 115 4.60 11.01 9.57
CA GLU A 115 5.64 10.04 9.24
C GLU A 115 5.37 9.35 7.90
N MET A 116 4.12 8.99 7.58
CA MET A 116 3.78 8.45 6.25
C MET A 116 4.09 9.43 5.12
N LEU A 117 3.94 10.74 5.37
CA LEU A 117 4.24 11.81 4.42
C LEU A 117 5.75 12.03 4.19
N ASP A 118 6.62 11.23 4.80
CA ASP A 118 8.04 11.15 4.42
C ASP A 118 8.28 10.37 3.13
N ALA A 119 7.38 9.44 2.76
CA ALA A 119 7.55 8.58 1.60
C ALA A 119 7.79 9.34 0.27
N PRO A 120 7.11 10.48 -0.02
CA PRO A 120 7.37 11.23 -1.25
C PRO A 120 8.78 11.86 -1.31
N PHE A 121 9.43 12.07 -0.17
CA PHE A 121 10.75 12.69 -0.10
C PHE A 121 11.88 11.65 -0.10
N TYR A 122 11.73 10.58 0.68
CA TYR A 122 12.75 9.52 0.80
C TYR A 122 12.49 8.31 -0.12
N GLY A 123 11.38 8.28 -0.85
CA GLY A 123 10.95 7.12 -1.64
C GLY A 123 10.34 5.98 -0.82
N LEU A 124 10.59 5.94 0.49
CA LEU A 124 10.07 4.95 1.42
C LEU A 124 9.78 5.57 2.81
N SER A 125 8.67 5.19 3.43
CA SER A 125 8.39 5.45 4.85
C SER A 125 7.81 4.19 5.50
N PRO A 126 8.62 3.38 6.19
CA PRO A 126 8.16 2.20 6.92
C PRO A 126 7.45 2.62 8.21
N LEU A 127 6.24 2.10 8.45
CA LEU A 127 5.48 2.31 9.68
C LEU A 127 5.30 0.99 10.43
N GLU A 128 5.83 0.92 11.66
CA GLU A 128 5.65 -0.22 12.57
C GLU A 128 4.35 -0.06 13.39
N ILE A 129 3.55 -1.12 13.43
CA ILE A 129 2.35 -1.24 14.26
C ILE A 129 2.63 -2.18 15.41
N THR A 130 2.55 -1.66 16.64
CA THR A 130 2.55 -2.49 17.85
C THR A 130 1.10 -2.81 18.25
N TRP A 131 0.80 -4.10 18.42
CA TRP A 131 -0.52 -4.57 18.83
C TRP A 131 -0.58 -4.84 20.34
N SER A 132 -1.72 -4.57 20.96
CA SER A 132 -2.01 -4.89 22.36
C SER A 132 -3.35 -5.61 22.48
N TYR A 133 -3.42 -6.58 23.38
CA TYR A 133 -4.68 -7.23 23.71
C TYR A 133 -5.44 -6.40 24.75
N LYS A 134 -6.58 -5.80 24.39
CA LYS A 134 -7.42 -4.96 25.25
C LYS A 134 -8.88 -5.37 25.11
N GLY A 135 -9.61 -5.49 26.22
CA GLY A 135 -11.07 -5.68 26.18
C GLY A 135 -11.55 -6.92 25.41
N ARG A 136 -10.75 -8.00 25.38
CA ARG A 136 -10.98 -9.26 24.65
C ARG A 136 -10.68 -9.24 23.14
N GLN A 137 -10.07 -8.17 22.61
CA GLN A 137 -9.68 -8.08 21.20
C GLN A 137 -8.26 -7.50 21.05
N TRP A 138 -7.63 -7.76 19.91
CA TRP A 138 -6.37 -7.10 19.53
C TRP A 138 -6.68 -5.71 18.99
N MET A 139 -6.02 -4.71 19.55
CA MET A 139 -6.13 -3.32 19.13
C MET A 139 -4.72 -2.79 18.84
N PRO A 140 -4.56 -1.95 17.81
CA PRO A 140 -3.30 -1.25 17.61
C PRO A 140 -3.05 -0.34 18.82
N ALA A 141 -1.84 -0.38 19.36
CA ALA A 141 -1.44 0.37 20.55
C ALA A 141 -0.48 1.51 20.22
N LYS A 142 0.33 1.34 19.17
CA LYS A 142 1.30 2.33 18.72
C LYS A 142 1.51 2.19 17.22
N LEU A 143 1.66 3.33 16.56
CA LEU A 143 2.18 3.47 15.20
C LEU A 143 3.50 4.24 15.31
N GLU A 144 4.56 3.73 14.70
CA GLU A 144 5.89 4.38 14.75
C GLU A 144 6.63 4.24 13.44
N GLY A 145 6.98 5.37 12.85
CA GLY A 145 7.83 5.47 11.67
C GLY A 145 9.23 4.99 11.98
N LYS A 146 9.80 4.20 11.06
CA LYS A 146 11.19 3.74 11.15
C LYS A 146 12.05 4.41 10.10
N PRO A 147 13.35 4.59 10.38
CA PRO A 147 14.28 5.11 9.39
C PRO A 147 14.24 4.23 8.12
N PRO A 148 14.03 4.81 6.91
CA PRO A 148 14.00 4.05 5.67
C PRO A 148 15.34 3.37 5.36
N GLU A 149 16.45 3.89 5.88
CA GLU A 149 17.81 3.35 5.72
C GLU A 149 17.97 1.94 6.32
N TRP A 150 17.06 1.54 7.20
CA TRP A 150 17.06 0.22 7.80
C TRP A 150 16.45 -0.84 6.89
N PHE A 151 15.88 -0.47 5.74
CA PHE A 151 15.11 -1.36 4.89
C PHE A 151 15.64 -1.37 3.46
N VAL A 152 15.60 -2.55 2.86
CA VAL A 152 16.02 -2.81 1.48
C VAL A 152 15.01 -3.74 0.80
N PHE A 153 15.07 -3.83 -0.52
CA PHE A 153 14.20 -4.74 -1.28
C PHE A 153 15.04 -5.84 -1.94
N ASP A 154 14.55 -7.08 -1.87
CA ASP A 154 15.12 -8.18 -2.63
C ASP A 154 14.66 -8.17 -4.10
N ASP A 155 15.15 -9.13 -4.88
CA ASP A 155 14.84 -9.32 -6.30
C ASP A 155 13.37 -9.69 -6.56
N GLU A 156 12.64 -10.15 -5.53
CA GLU A 156 11.20 -10.35 -5.56
C GLU A 156 10.40 -9.14 -5.07
N ASN A 157 11.05 -7.98 -4.89
CA ASN A 157 10.46 -6.74 -4.37
C ASN A 157 9.85 -6.88 -2.96
N ARG A 158 10.38 -7.79 -2.14
CA ARG A 158 9.98 -7.92 -0.74
C ARG A 158 10.89 -7.06 0.13
N MET A 159 10.28 -6.32 1.05
CA MET A 159 10.99 -5.49 2.00
C MET A 159 11.71 -6.38 3.04
N ARG A 160 12.98 -6.09 3.28
CA ARG A 160 13.83 -6.77 4.25
C ARG A 160 14.43 -5.74 5.20
N PHE A 161 14.55 -6.10 6.47
CA PHE A 161 15.14 -5.25 7.51
C PHE A 161 16.62 -5.61 7.69
N LEU A 162 17.50 -4.62 7.59
CA LEU A 162 18.93 -4.76 7.83
C LEU A 162 19.20 -4.83 9.34
N SER A 163 19.09 -6.02 9.91
CA SER A 163 19.41 -6.26 11.31
C SER A 163 20.93 -6.40 11.53
N ALA A 164 21.39 -6.21 12.76
CA ALA A 164 22.81 -6.37 13.10
C ALA A 164 23.35 -7.79 12.83
N SER A 165 22.47 -8.80 12.83
CA SER A 165 22.80 -10.18 12.48
C SER A 165 22.82 -10.44 10.98
N GLU A 166 22.05 -9.68 10.20
CA GLU A 166 21.87 -9.87 8.75
C GLU A 166 22.04 -8.52 8.03
N MET A 167 23.22 -7.92 8.17
CA MET A 167 23.51 -6.58 7.62
C MET A 167 23.61 -6.54 6.08
N ILE A 168 23.76 -7.71 5.44
CA ILE A 168 23.92 -7.86 3.98
C ILE A 168 22.78 -8.67 3.36
N ASN A 169 22.20 -9.62 4.09
CA ASN A 169 20.99 -10.39 3.78
C ASN A 169 19.68 -9.67 4.07
N GLY A 170 19.65 -8.96 5.20
CA GLY A 170 18.42 -8.47 5.79
C GLY A 170 17.54 -9.64 6.20
N GLU A 171 16.72 -9.46 7.20
CA GLU A 171 15.69 -10.44 7.54
C GLU A 171 14.39 -10.07 6.84
N LEU A 172 13.69 -11.08 6.32
CA LEU A 172 12.35 -10.87 5.81
C LEU A 172 11.45 -10.46 6.98
N LEU A 173 10.68 -9.39 6.78
CA LEU A 173 9.75 -8.94 7.80
C LEU A 173 8.73 -10.06 8.10
N PRO A 174 8.43 -10.33 9.39
CA PRO A 174 7.39 -11.28 9.72
C PRO A 174 6.07 -10.80 9.10
N GLN A 175 5.34 -11.70 8.44
CA GLN A 175 4.03 -11.36 7.90
C GLN A 175 3.12 -10.81 9.02
N PRO A 176 2.28 -9.80 8.75
CA PRO A 176 1.38 -9.26 9.77
C PRO A 176 0.46 -10.38 10.26
N LYS A 177 0.68 -10.84 11.50
CA LYS A 177 -0.07 -11.94 12.12
C LYS A 177 -1.38 -11.39 12.72
N PRO A 178 -2.57 -11.89 12.35
CA PRO A 178 -3.78 -11.67 13.14
C PRO A 178 -3.95 -12.69 14.28
N SER A 179 -2.99 -13.59 14.52
CA SER A 179 -3.12 -14.67 15.50
C SER A 179 -2.03 -14.67 16.58
N ALA A 180 -2.47 -14.30 17.79
CA ALA A 180 -2.00 -14.81 19.08
C ALA A 180 -0.51 -14.62 19.46
N SER A 181 0.02 -13.39 19.42
CA SER A 181 1.24 -13.05 20.18
C SER A 181 1.17 -11.62 20.75
N PRO A 182 1.52 -11.39 22.05
CA PRO A 182 1.54 -10.06 22.70
C PRO A 182 2.56 -9.07 22.16
N SER A 183 3.44 -9.52 21.28
CA SER A 183 4.47 -8.72 20.64
C SER A 183 4.50 -9.08 19.16
N GLY A 184 3.74 -8.36 18.34
CA GLY A 184 3.70 -8.56 16.89
C GLY A 184 3.82 -7.23 16.17
N LEU A 185 4.78 -7.14 15.25
CA LEU A 185 4.97 -6.03 14.31
C LEU A 185 4.01 -6.20 13.12
N GLY A 186 3.17 -5.20 12.85
CA GLY A 186 2.51 -5.04 11.54
C GLY A 186 3.19 -3.92 10.76
N TRP A 187 3.29 -4.04 9.44
CA TRP A 187 3.97 -3.04 8.59
C TRP A 187 3.02 -2.45 7.55
N PHE A 188 3.06 -1.13 7.39
CA PHE A 188 2.61 -0.44 6.17
C PHE A 188 3.82 0.19 5.50
N GLY A 189 4.01 -0.10 4.21
CA GLY A 189 4.99 0.56 3.35
C GLY A 189 4.31 0.96 2.06
N SER A 190 4.23 2.26 1.78
CA SER A 190 3.82 2.78 0.48
C SER A 190 5.07 2.92 -0.39
N ALA A 191 5.40 1.86 -1.13
CA ALA A 191 6.26 1.95 -2.30
C ALA A 191 5.39 1.57 -3.51
N GLY A 192 5.51 2.31 -4.61
CA GLY A 192 4.73 2.11 -5.84
C GLY A 192 4.88 0.68 -6.37
N GLY A 193 3.97 -0.18 -5.97
CA GLY A 193 3.93 -1.61 -6.25
C GLY A 193 2.81 -2.18 -5.40
N ARG A 194 1.80 -2.76 -6.06
CA ARG A 194 0.51 -3.14 -5.48
C ARG A 194 0.65 -3.77 -4.08
N SER A 195 0.18 -3.06 -3.04
CA SER A 195 -0.30 -3.74 -1.84
C SER A 195 -1.62 -4.43 -2.22
N LEU A 196 -1.51 -5.61 -2.84
CA LEU A 196 -2.66 -6.51 -2.89
C LEU A 196 -2.97 -6.87 -1.44
N VAL A 197 -4.00 -6.23 -0.91
CA VAL A 197 -4.81 -6.77 0.18
C VAL A 197 -5.50 -8.01 -0.37
N GLU A 198 -4.74 -9.08 -0.61
CA GLU A 198 -5.25 -10.40 -0.89
C GLU A 198 -5.01 -11.27 0.33
N ASN A 199 -5.92 -11.11 1.29
CA ASN A 199 -6.36 -12.24 2.07
C ASN A 199 -7.81 -12.00 2.53
N PRO A 200 -8.82 -12.43 1.75
CA PRO A 200 -10.08 -12.77 2.36
C PRO A 200 -9.81 -13.94 3.31
N LEU A 201 -10.03 -13.72 4.60
CA LEU A 201 -10.03 -14.78 5.61
C LEU A 201 -10.78 -16.01 5.07
N PRO A 202 -10.35 -17.24 5.41
CA PRO A 202 -11.05 -18.45 4.98
C PRO A 202 -12.45 -18.49 5.61
N ALA A 203 -13.45 -18.05 4.85
CA ALA A 203 -14.87 -18.19 5.14
C ALA A 203 -15.36 -19.65 5.00
N GLN A 204 -14.62 -20.62 5.56
CA GLN A 204 -14.92 -22.05 5.45
C GLN A 204 -15.17 -22.75 6.80
N ARG A 205 -15.45 -22.02 7.89
CA ARG A 205 -15.78 -22.68 9.17
C ARG A 205 -17.08 -22.30 9.86
N LEU A 206 -17.99 -21.60 9.18
CA LEU A 206 -19.39 -21.50 9.60
C LEU A 206 -20.24 -21.74 8.37
N GLY A 207 -20.92 -22.89 8.32
CA GLY A 207 -21.74 -23.35 7.19
C GLY A 207 -22.93 -22.44 6.89
N LEU A 208 -22.68 -21.32 6.25
CA LEU A 208 -23.69 -20.41 5.71
C LEU A 208 -23.46 -20.31 4.19
N GLN A 209 -24.36 -20.93 3.44
CA GLN A 209 -24.45 -20.79 1.99
C GLN A 209 -24.60 -19.31 1.63
N VAL A 210 -23.77 -18.83 0.70
CA VAL A 210 -23.94 -17.53 0.05
C VAL A 210 -24.88 -17.74 -1.14
N PRO A 211 -26.16 -17.28 -1.12
CA PRO A 211 -26.97 -17.26 -2.32
C PRO A 211 -26.45 -16.15 -3.26
N GLY A 212 -26.43 -16.46 -4.55
CA GLY A 212 -25.64 -15.75 -5.53
C GLY A 212 -26.31 -14.57 -6.24
N VAL A 213 -25.57 -14.14 -7.27
CA VAL A 213 -25.96 -13.27 -8.39
C VAL A 213 -26.25 -11.81 -8.03
N PHE A 214 -25.22 -10.97 -8.17
CA PHE A 214 -25.41 -9.53 -8.37
C PHE A 214 -25.88 -9.28 -9.81
N HIS A 215 -27.14 -8.88 -9.97
CA HIS A 215 -27.61 -8.19 -11.18
C HIS A 215 -27.10 -6.74 -11.13
N GLN A 216 -26.34 -6.32 -12.14
CA GLN A 216 -26.16 -4.88 -12.41
C GLN A 216 -27.49 -4.30 -12.95
N PRO A 217 -28.00 -3.18 -12.40
CA PRO A 217 -29.05 -2.44 -13.08
C PRO A 217 -28.49 -1.75 -14.33
N ALA A 218 -29.19 -1.95 -15.45
CA ALA A 218 -28.88 -1.40 -16.76
C ALA A 218 -28.84 0.14 -16.73
N ARG A 219 -27.80 0.69 -17.37
CA ARG A 219 -27.63 2.11 -17.67
C ARG A 219 -28.62 2.46 -18.79
N ALA A 220 -29.66 3.24 -18.49
CA ALA A 220 -30.59 3.74 -19.50
C ALA A 220 -29.92 4.87 -20.30
N GLU A 221 -29.54 4.57 -21.54
CA GLU A 221 -29.22 5.57 -22.56
C GLU A 221 -30.52 6.19 -23.08
N GLY A 222 -30.70 7.48 -22.82
CA GLY A 222 -31.77 8.30 -23.41
C GLY A 222 -31.17 9.27 -24.42
N HIS A 223 -31.30 8.96 -25.71
CA HIS A 223 -31.01 9.86 -26.81
C HIS A 223 -32.02 11.02 -26.87
N GLY A 224 -31.48 12.25 -26.96
CA GLY A 224 -31.98 13.31 -27.86
C GLY A 224 -33.04 14.28 -27.35
N GLN A 225 -32.66 15.55 -27.14
CA GLN A 225 -33.10 16.64 -28.03
C GLN A 225 -32.36 17.95 -27.76
N VAL A 226 -31.72 18.46 -28.81
CA VAL A 226 -31.23 19.84 -28.94
C VAL A 226 -32.44 20.78 -29.00
N ARG A 227 -32.50 21.78 -28.11
CA ARG A 227 -33.24 23.02 -28.36
C ARG A 227 -32.46 24.24 -27.87
N SER A 228 -32.28 25.16 -28.81
CA SER A 228 -31.79 26.53 -28.71
C SER A 228 -32.58 27.39 -27.71
N GLY A 229 -31.94 28.39 -27.08
CA GLY A 229 -32.67 29.58 -26.62
C GLY A 229 -32.04 30.43 -25.51
N SER A 230 -31.47 31.56 -25.93
CA SER A 230 -31.42 32.89 -25.28
C SER A 230 -30.71 33.16 -23.95
N ARG A 231 -29.76 34.10 -24.06
CA ARG A 231 -29.22 35.06 -23.06
C ARG A 231 -30.22 35.52 -21.99
N ALA A 232 -29.72 35.80 -20.78
CA ALA A 232 -29.71 37.16 -20.20
C ALA A 232 -29.01 37.23 -18.83
N ARG A 233 -28.11 38.21 -18.73
CA ARG A 233 -27.53 38.91 -17.56
C ARG A 233 -26.51 38.17 -16.70
#